data_AF-A0A0A0JHP4-F1
#
_entry.id   AF-A0A0A0JHP4-F1
#
_cell.length_a   1.000
_cell.length_b   1.000
_cell.length_c   1.000
_cell.angle_alpha   90.00
_cell.angle_beta   90.00
_cell.angle_gamma   90.00
#
_symmetry.space_group_name_H-M   'P 1'
#
loop_
_entity.id
_entity.type
_entity.pdbx_description
1 polymer ?
#
loop_
_entity_poly.entity_id
_entity_poly.type
_entity_poly.pdbx_seq_one_letter_code
_entity_poly.pdbx_strand_id
1 'polypeptide(L)'
;DVRRITEVCPLPLVVDVDTGFGASAFNVARTTRSMIAAGAAAMQIEDQAGAKRCGHRPNKEVVTLPEMVDRIKAAVDAGTDPHFVIIARTDALASEGRQSALDRLSACVEAGADIAFPEAVHDLEGFRDFARALPAPILANITEFGQTPLLTVQELAAAQVGMVLYPLSAFRAMNRAAQRTYEAIRRDGTQRGVLDQMQTRMELYESIGYFAYEERLDALYADKAA
;
A
#
# COMPACT_ATOMS: atom_id res chain seq x y z
N ASP A 1 4.44 -6.73 -10.18
CA ASP A 1 3.51 -5.65 -10.60
C ASP A 1 4.07 -4.24 -10.44
N VAL A 2 4.97 -3.94 -9.50
CA VAL A 2 5.59 -2.61 -9.33
C VAL A 2 5.98 -1.97 -10.67
N ARG A 3 6.82 -2.63 -11.48
CA ARG A 3 7.24 -2.14 -12.81
C ARG A 3 6.07 -1.82 -13.75
N ARG A 4 5.05 -2.69 -13.80
CA ARG A 4 3.87 -2.47 -14.66
C ARG A 4 3.13 -1.17 -14.31
N ILE A 5 3.16 -0.77 -13.04
CA ILE A 5 2.51 0.45 -12.56
C ILE A 5 3.43 1.66 -12.81
N THR A 6 4.68 1.58 -12.36
CA THR A 6 5.63 2.71 -12.34
C THR A 6 6.16 3.08 -13.73
N GLU A 7 6.14 2.16 -14.70
CA GLU A 7 6.55 2.44 -16.09
C GLU A 7 5.55 3.34 -16.84
N VAL A 8 4.31 3.48 -16.36
CA VAL A 8 3.25 4.27 -17.02
C VAL A 8 2.62 5.33 -16.12
N CYS A 9 2.65 5.15 -14.79
CA CYS A 9 2.10 6.08 -13.82
C CYS A 9 3.22 6.80 -13.05
N PRO A 10 3.35 8.13 -13.15
CA PRO A 10 4.41 8.88 -12.48
C PRO A 10 4.14 9.12 -10.98
N LEU A 11 2.97 8.74 -10.46
CA LEU A 11 2.65 8.92 -9.04
C LEU A 11 3.52 8.00 -8.16
N PRO A 12 3.97 8.49 -6.98
CA PRO A 12 4.81 7.70 -6.08
C PRO A 12 4.05 6.47 -5.56
N LEU A 13 4.62 5.28 -5.77
CA LEU A 13 4.02 4.01 -5.35
C LEU A 13 4.60 3.51 -4.03
N VAL A 14 3.73 3.28 -3.05
CA VAL A 14 4.04 2.56 -1.81
C VAL A 14 3.78 1.07 -2.01
N VAL A 15 4.72 0.22 -1.59
CA VAL A 15 4.62 -1.23 -1.78
C VAL A 15 4.60 -1.98 -0.45
N ASP A 16 3.62 -2.87 -0.27
CA ASP A 16 3.63 -3.89 0.77
C ASP A 16 4.65 -4.99 0.43
N VAL A 17 5.68 -5.12 1.27
CA VAL A 17 6.72 -6.15 1.11
C VAL A 17 6.68 -7.22 2.21
N ASP A 18 5.55 -7.36 2.89
CA ASP A 18 5.36 -8.31 3.98
C ASP A 18 6.47 -8.14 5.05
N THR A 19 7.21 -9.22 5.31
CA THR A 19 8.35 -9.28 6.24
C THR A 19 9.70 -9.10 5.52
N GLY A 20 9.70 -8.69 4.24
CA GLY A 20 10.90 -8.51 3.42
C GLY A 20 11.28 -9.70 2.53
N PHE A 21 10.36 -10.64 2.31
CA PHE A 21 10.50 -11.81 1.42
C PHE A 21 11.71 -12.73 1.72
N GLY A 22 12.02 -12.93 2.99
CA GLY A 22 12.95 -13.95 3.46
C GLY A 22 13.33 -13.74 4.94
N ALA A 23 13.99 -14.74 5.52
CA ALA A 23 14.25 -14.78 6.97
C ALA A 23 15.53 -14.04 7.40
N SER A 24 16.36 -13.58 6.46
CA SER A 24 17.65 -12.95 6.77
C SER A 24 17.69 -11.48 6.37
N ALA A 25 18.59 -10.71 7.00
CA ALA A 25 18.89 -9.33 6.60
C ALA A 25 19.28 -9.20 5.12
N PHE A 26 19.95 -10.22 4.54
CA PHE A 26 20.28 -10.24 3.12
C PHE A 26 19.05 -10.26 2.21
N ASN A 27 17.97 -10.93 2.64
CA ASN A 27 16.72 -10.94 1.90
C ASN A 27 16.06 -9.56 1.94
N VAL A 28 15.96 -8.94 3.13
CA VAL A 28 15.42 -7.58 3.30
C VAL A 28 16.20 -6.56 2.47
N ALA A 29 17.53 -6.63 2.50
CA ALA A 29 18.40 -5.75 1.73
C ALA A 29 18.18 -5.92 0.21
N ARG A 30 18.05 -7.16 -0.27
CA ARG A 30 17.76 -7.44 -1.68
C ARG A 30 16.37 -6.94 -2.08
N THR A 31 15.37 -7.14 -1.22
CA THR A 31 14.00 -6.65 -1.42
C THR A 31 13.98 -5.14 -1.57
N THR A 32 14.63 -4.41 -0.65
CA THR A 32 14.72 -2.95 -0.67
C THR A 32 15.31 -2.44 -1.98
N ARG A 33 16.50 -2.93 -2.36
CA ARG A 33 17.14 -2.55 -3.64
C ARG A 33 16.29 -2.92 -4.85
N SER A 34 15.56 -4.02 -4.80
CA SER A 34 14.68 -4.45 -5.90
C SER A 34 13.44 -3.57 -6.04
N MET A 35 12.89 -3.06 -4.93
CA MET A 35 11.76 -2.12 -4.96
C MET A 35 12.19 -0.77 -5.52
N ILE A 36 13.34 -0.24 -5.06
CA ILE A 36 13.94 0.99 -5.61
C ILE A 36 14.19 0.83 -7.12
N ALA A 37 14.87 -0.24 -7.53
CA ALA A 37 15.16 -0.49 -8.95
C ALA A 37 13.91 -0.74 -9.82
N ALA A 38 12.78 -1.08 -9.21
CA ALA A 38 11.49 -1.21 -9.90
C ALA A 38 10.71 0.11 -9.96
N GLY A 39 11.21 1.19 -9.35
CA GLY A 39 10.59 2.52 -9.34
C GLY A 39 9.57 2.76 -8.24
N ALA A 40 9.54 1.92 -7.19
CA ALA A 40 8.73 2.22 -6.01
C ALA A 40 9.29 3.45 -5.28
N ALA A 41 8.41 4.27 -4.70
CA ALA A 41 8.80 5.43 -3.90
C ALA A 41 8.95 5.10 -2.42
N ALA A 42 8.24 4.06 -1.95
CA ALA A 42 8.31 3.59 -0.59
C ALA A 42 8.04 2.09 -0.50
N MET A 43 8.47 1.48 0.59
CA MET A 43 7.99 0.17 1.00
C MET A 43 7.57 0.15 2.47
N GLN A 44 6.59 -0.70 2.79
CA GLN A 44 6.21 -0.99 4.16
C GLN A 44 6.58 -2.43 4.53
N ILE A 45 7.24 -2.60 5.68
CA ILE A 45 7.70 -3.90 6.20
C ILE A 45 7.15 -4.11 7.62
N GLU A 46 6.71 -5.33 7.91
CA GLU A 46 5.97 -5.65 9.13
C GLU A 46 6.69 -6.61 10.10
N ASP A 47 6.29 -6.57 11.36
CA ASP A 47 6.84 -7.36 12.46
C ASP A 47 6.20 -8.74 12.64
N GLN A 48 5.40 -9.21 11.69
CA GLN A 48 4.84 -10.57 11.76
C GLN A 48 5.92 -11.65 11.57
N ALA A 49 5.64 -12.84 12.13
CA ALA A 49 6.38 -14.06 11.82
C ALA A 49 6.13 -14.50 10.36
N GLY A 50 7.08 -15.26 9.76
CA GLY A 50 7.13 -15.53 8.32
C GLY A 50 5.89 -16.18 7.67
N ALA A 51 5.04 -16.88 8.43
CA ALA A 51 3.74 -17.37 7.96
C ALA A 51 2.63 -16.35 8.29
N LYS A 52 2.75 -15.15 7.70
CA LYS A 52 1.94 -13.99 8.08
C LYS A 52 0.44 -14.15 7.83
N ARG A 53 -0.36 -13.33 8.52
CA ARG A 53 -1.81 -13.23 8.36
C ARG A 53 -2.22 -11.79 8.07
N CYS A 54 -3.42 -11.60 7.52
CA CYS A 54 -4.01 -10.26 7.39
C CYS A 54 -4.15 -9.60 8.77
N GLY A 55 -3.79 -8.31 8.89
CA GLY A 55 -3.77 -7.56 10.14
C GLY A 55 -5.11 -7.49 10.89
N HIS A 56 -6.23 -7.72 10.20
CA HIS A 56 -7.57 -7.75 10.80
C HIS A 56 -8.05 -9.18 11.18
N ARG A 57 -7.17 -10.19 11.19
CA ARG A 57 -7.50 -11.59 11.58
C ARG A 57 -6.90 -11.93 12.96
N PRO A 58 -7.54 -12.83 13.75
CA PRO A 58 -7.04 -13.24 15.06
C PRO A 58 -5.80 -14.16 15.00
N ASN A 59 -5.09 -14.27 16.13
CA ASN A 59 -3.90 -15.11 16.34
C ASN A 59 -2.73 -14.74 15.42
N LYS A 60 -2.37 -13.45 15.38
CA LYS A 60 -1.15 -12.96 14.75
C LYS A 60 0.01 -13.20 15.71
N GLU A 61 1.14 -13.63 15.16
CA GLU A 61 2.39 -13.79 15.89
C GLU A 61 3.36 -12.72 15.37
N VAL A 62 3.85 -11.90 16.28
CA VAL A 62 4.87 -10.89 15.98
C VAL A 62 6.22 -11.37 16.48
N VAL A 63 7.27 -10.98 15.78
CA VAL A 63 8.64 -11.31 16.16
C VAL A 63 9.09 -10.45 17.33
N THR A 64 10.24 -10.80 17.90
CA THR A 64 10.84 -10.01 18.97
C THR A 64 11.16 -8.60 18.49
N LEU A 65 11.14 -7.63 19.41
CA LEU A 65 11.52 -6.25 19.09
C LEU A 65 12.91 -6.13 18.42
N PRO A 66 13.98 -6.78 18.91
CA PRO A 66 15.28 -6.74 18.26
C PRO A 66 15.25 -7.25 16.82
N GLU A 67 14.49 -8.32 16.54
CA GLU A 67 14.39 -8.86 15.18
C GLU A 67 13.73 -7.86 14.22
N MET A 68 12.66 -7.18 14.64
CA MET A 68 12.04 -6.15 13.81
C MET A 68 12.98 -4.95 13.59
N VAL A 69 13.71 -4.53 14.63
CA VAL A 69 14.73 -3.48 14.51
C VAL A 69 15.82 -3.87 13.53
N ASP A 70 16.28 -5.13 13.54
CA ASP A 70 17.28 -5.62 12.59
C ASP A 70 16.75 -5.62 11.14
N ARG A 71 15.46 -5.92 10.93
CA ARG A 71 14.83 -5.77 9.60
C ARG A 71 14.86 -4.32 9.12
N ILE A 72 14.50 -3.36 9.99
CA ILE A 72 14.54 -1.93 9.64
C ILE A 72 15.96 -1.48 9.33
N LYS A 73 16.93 -1.80 10.17
CA LYS A 73 18.35 -1.47 9.92
C LYS A 73 18.84 -2.05 8.59
N ALA A 74 18.49 -3.30 8.28
CA ALA A 74 18.86 -3.93 7.01
C ALA A 74 18.20 -3.26 5.79
N ALA A 75 16.97 -2.76 5.92
CA ALA A 75 16.30 -2.01 4.87
C ALA A 75 16.95 -0.63 4.67
N VAL A 76 17.19 0.10 5.75
CA VAL A 76 17.82 1.44 5.72
C VAL A 76 19.25 1.38 5.15
N ASP A 77 20.08 0.45 5.63
CA ASP A 77 21.45 0.25 5.14
C ASP A 77 21.50 -0.11 3.65
N ALA A 78 20.49 -0.84 3.16
CA ALA A 78 20.42 -1.24 1.76
C ALA A 78 19.90 -0.14 0.81
N GLY A 79 19.44 0.99 1.35
CA GLY A 79 18.90 2.11 0.59
C GLY A 79 19.92 2.69 -0.39
N THR A 80 19.60 2.67 -1.68
CA THR A 80 20.44 3.26 -2.75
C THR A 80 19.94 4.63 -3.21
N ASP A 81 18.78 5.05 -2.72
CA ASP A 81 18.15 6.35 -3.01
C ASP A 81 17.79 7.02 -1.67
N PRO A 82 18.35 8.20 -1.35
CA PRO A 82 18.08 8.90 -0.10
C PRO A 82 16.63 9.42 0.04
N HIS A 83 15.84 9.38 -1.04
CA HIS A 83 14.43 9.76 -1.02
C HIS A 83 13.47 8.57 -0.90
N PHE A 84 13.99 7.34 -0.90
CA PHE A 84 13.15 6.16 -0.75
C PHE A 84 12.68 5.99 0.71
N VAL A 85 11.38 5.89 0.90
CA VAL A 85 10.75 5.89 2.23
C VAL A 85 10.58 4.47 2.77
N ILE A 86 11.01 4.25 4.03
CA ILE A 86 10.80 3.01 4.77
C ILE A 86 9.67 3.20 5.79
N ILE A 87 8.58 2.47 5.61
CA ILE A 87 7.43 2.46 6.53
C ILE A 87 7.52 1.23 7.43
N ALA A 88 7.61 1.45 8.74
CA ALA A 88 7.58 0.37 9.73
C ALA A 88 6.13 0.08 10.15
N ARG A 89 5.66 -1.14 9.91
CA ARG A 89 4.35 -1.61 10.36
C ARG A 89 4.46 -2.51 11.58
N THR A 90 3.59 -2.30 12.55
CA THR A 90 3.41 -3.23 13.67
C THR A 90 2.00 -3.79 13.72
N ASP A 91 1.92 -5.10 13.92
CA ASP A 91 0.67 -5.83 14.14
C ASP A 91 0.43 -6.15 15.64
N ALA A 92 1.32 -5.68 16.52
CA ALA A 92 1.36 -6.00 17.95
C ALA A 92 0.18 -5.43 18.76
N LEU A 93 -0.53 -4.43 18.26
CA LEU A 93 -1.61 -3.76 19.01
C LEU A 93 -2.69 -4.76 19.50
N ALA A 94 -3.06 -5.73 18.66
CA ALA A 94 -4.11 -6.68 18.96
C ALA A 94 -3.69 -7.78 19.94
N SER A 95 -2.40 -8.15 19.98
CA SER A 95 -1.89 -9.28 20.77
C SER A 95 -1.13 -8.86 22.03
N GLU A 96 -0.38 -7.76 21.97
CA GLU A 96 0.51 -7.28 23.04
C GLU A 96 0.09 -5.91 23.60
N GLY A 97 -0.93 -5.27 23.01
CA GLY A 97 -1.50 -4.02 23.47
C GLY A 97 -0.78 -2.76 23.01
N ARG A 98 -1.33 -1.61 23.40
CA ARG A 98 -0.94 -0.28 22.90
C ARG A 98 0.51 0.09 23.24
N GLN A 99 0.95 -0.14 24.48
CA GLN A 99 2.29 0.24 24.89
C GLN A 99 3.36 -0.54 24.11
N SER A 100 3.16 -1.86 23.90
CA SER A 100 4.09 -2.65 23.09
C SER A 100 4.17 -2.13 21.64
N ALA A 101 3.02 -1.81 21.03
CA ALA A 101 3.00 -1.24 19.68
C ALA A 101 3.72 0.13 19.60
N LEU A 102 3.59 0.98 20.63
CA LEU A 102 4.32 2.24 20.73
C LEU A 102 5.83 2.03 20.85
N ASP A 103 6.26 1.17 21.77
CA ASP A 103 7.67 0.87 22.01
C ASP A 103 8.33 0.29 20.74
N ARG A 104 7.61 -0.59 20.04
CA ARG A 104 8.03 -1.19 18.76
C ARG A 104 8.21 -0.14 17.66
N LEU A 105 7.21 0.71 17.44
CA LEU A 105 7.28 1.74 16.41
C LEU A 105 8.33 2.80 16.75
N SER A 106 8.47 3.18 18.03
CA SER A 106 9.51 4.12 18.47
C SER A 106 10.90 3.58 18.16
N ALA A 107 11.18 2.31 18.51
CA ALA A 107 12.46 1.68 18.22
C ALA A 107 12.71 1.51 16.70
N CYS A 108 11.66 1.25 15.91
CA CYS A 108 11.79 1.21 14.45
C CYS A 108 12.12 2.59 13.86
N VAL A 109 11.51 3.65 14.37
CA VAL A 109 11.82 5.03 13.96
C VAL A 109 13.23 5.42 14.36
N GLU A 110 13.66 5.07 15.59
CA GLU A 110 15.05 5.25 16.03
C GLU A 110 16.05 4.45 15.17
N ALA A 111 15.64 3.30 14.63
CA ALA A 111 16.42 2.49 13.70
C ALA A 111 16.43 3.02 12.26
N GLY A 112 15.67 4.08 11.96
CA GLY A 112 15.66 4.78 10.68
C GLY A 112 14.40 4.61 9.83
N ALA A 113 13.29 4.09 10.38
CA ALA A 113 12.01 4.11 9.67
C ALA A 113 11.45 5.55 9.59
N ASP A 114 10.97 5.94 8.41
CA ASP A 114 10.50 7.30 8.12
C ASP A 114 9.03 7.52 8.52
N ILE A 115 8.21 6.47 8.44
CA ILE A 115 6.77 6.50 8.74
C ILE A 115 6.41 5.31 9.62
N ALA A 116 5.54 5.53 10.60
CA ALA A 116 5.00 4.50 11.46
C ALA A 116 3.60 4.08 11.03
N PHE A 117 3.35 2.77 10.95
CA PHE A 117 2.05 2.19 10.63
C PHE A 117 1.59 1.31 11.82
N PRO A 118 0.79 1.86 12.75
CA PRO A 118 0.08 1.07 13.74
C PRO A 118 -1.14 0.38 13.11
N GLU A 119 -1.12 -0.94 12.98
CA GLU A 119 -2.24 -1.69 12.40
C GLU A 119 -3.40 -1.89 13.38
N ALA A 120 -4.63 -1.95 12.84
CA ALA A 120 -5.86 -2.25 13.57
C ALA A 120 -6.20 -1.31 14.74
N VAL A 121 -5.87 -0.02 14.63
CA VAL A 121 -6.32 1.01 15.58
C VAL A 121 -7.86 1.12 15.53
N HIS A 122 -8.51 1.09 16.69
CA HIS A 122 -9.97 0.92 16.79
C HIS A 122 -10.79 2.23 16.80
N ASP A 123 -10.16 3.36 17.07
CA ASP A 123 -10.84 4.64 17.20
C ASP A 123 -9.91 5.82 16.90
N LEU A 124 -10.50 7.01 16.82
CA LEU A 124 -9.78 8.24 16.52
C LEU A 124 -8.82 8.65 17.64
N GLU A 125 -9.15 8.33 18.90
CA GLU A 125 -8.29 8.64 20.05
C GLU A 125 -7.01 7.81 20.02
N GLY A 126 -7.10 6.53 19.65
CA GLY A 126 -5.94 5.67 19.46
C GLY A 126 -4.99 6.21 18.40
N PHE A 127 -5.50 6.69 17.27
CA PHE A 127 -4.65 7.35 16.26
C PHE A 127 -3.98 8.60 16.82
N ARG A 128 -4.73 9.41 17.57
CA ARG A 128 -4.20 10.64 18.19
C ARG A 128 -3.10 10.33 19.20
N ASP A 129 -3.22 9.24 19.95
CA ASP A 129 -2.20 8.80 20.90
C ASP A 129 -0.90 8.38 20.19
N PHE A 130 -1.00 7.57 19.13
CA PHE A 130 0.17 7.22 18.31
C PHE A 130 0.84 8.45 17.69
N ALA A 131 0.06 9.36 17.12
CA ALA A 131 0.59 10.57 16.47
C ALA A 131 1.29 11.52 17.46
N ARG A 132 0.83 11.59 18.71
CA ARG A 132 1.48 12.40 19.76
C ARG A 132 2.76 11.77 20.31
N ALA A 133 2.78 10.45 20.40
CA ALA A 133 3.87 9.73 21.05
C ALA A 133 5.07 9.47 20.12
N LEU A 134 4.83 9.35 18.81
CA LEU A 134 5.87 9.06 17.83
C LEU A 134 6.36 10.34 17.15
N PRO A 135 7.68 10.51 16.94
CA PRO A 135 8.22 11.68 16.25
C PRO A 135 8.04 11.60 14.71
N ALA A 136 7.67 10.44 14.17
CA ALA A 136 7.43 10.21 12.75
C ALA A 136 5.94 10.34 12.40
N PRO A 137 5.61 10.73 11.14
CA PRO A 137 4.24 10.67 10.65
C PRO A 137 3.65 9.26 10.79
N ILE A 138 2.35 9.19 11.11
CA ILE A 138 1.64 7.91 11.15
C ILE A 138 0.75 7.70 9.93
N LEU A 139 0.66 6.44 9.50
CA LEU A 139 -0.24 5.97 8.45
C LEU A 139 -1.48 5.31 9.07
N ALA A 140 -2.66 5.75 8.67
CA ALA A 140 -3.94 5.12 9.03
C ALA A 140 -4.47 4.25 7.88
N ASN A 141 -4.63 2.95 8.15
CA ASN A 141 -5.20 1.99 7.22
C ASN A 141 -6.73 1.94 7.35
N ILE A 142 -7.44 2.52 6.37
CA ILE A 142 -8.91 2.61 6.34
C ILE A 142 -9.46 1.59 5.34
N THR A 143 -9.22 0.31 5.61
CA THR A 143 -9.81 -0.78 4.83
C THR A 143 -11.23 -1.10 5.28
N GLU A 144 -12.07 -1.53 4.34
CA GLU A 144 -13.43 -1.98 4.63
C GLU A 144 -13.45 -3.37 5.27
N PHE A 145 -14.54 -3.65 5.98
CA PHE A 145 -14.82 -4.95 6.61
C PHE A 145 -13.75 -5.41 7.62
N GLY A 146 -13.01 -4.44 8.18
CA GLY A 146 -12.03 -4.62 9.24
C GLY A 146 -12.58 -4.20 10.61
N GLN A 147 -11.65 -3.98 11.54
CA GLN A 147 -11.95 -3.55 12.91
C GLN A 147 -11.90 -2.02 13.10
N THR A 148 -11.20 -1.32 12.21
CA THR A 148 -11.06 0.14 12.23
C THR A 148 -12.31 0.79 11.62
N PRO A 149 -12.93 1.79 12.27
CA PRO A 149 -14.02 2.56 11.69
C PRO A 149 -13.60 3.25 10.39
N LEU A 150 -14.57 3.52 9.51
CA LEU A 150 -14.34 4.25 8.26
C LEU A 150 -14.24 5.76 8.54
N LEU A 151 -13.14 6.16 9.17
CA LEU A 151 -12.85 7.55 9.52
C LEU A 151 -12.58 8.39 8.28
N THR A 152 -13.03 9.63 8.30
CA THR A 152 -12.82 10.61 7.24
C THR A 152 -11.40 11.17 7.28
N VAL A 153 -10.94 11.72 6.15
CA VAL A 153 -9.66 12.43 6.07
C VAL A 153 -9.61 13.59 7.08
N GLN A 154 -10.72 14.29 7.30
CA GLN A 154 -10.81 15.42 8.22
C GLN A 154 -10.67 14.97 9.68
N GLU A 155 -11.32 13.87 10.06
CA GLU A 155 -11.17 13.29 11.41
C GLU A 155 -9.72 12.87 11.65
N LEU A 156 -9.14 12.12 10.71
CA LEU A 156 -7.75 11.64 10.79
C LEU A 156 -6.75 12.80 10.84
N ALA A 157 -6.95 13.86 10.05
CA ALA A 157 -6.14 15.07 10.10
C ALA A 157 -6.24 15.77 11.47
N ALA A 158 -7.43 15.83 12.08
CA ALA A 158 -7.62 16.35 13.44
C ALA A 158 -6.97 15.47 14.53
N ALA A 159 -6.62 14.22 14.20
CA ALA A 159 -5.81 13.33 15.02
C ALA A 159 -4.31 13.36 14.66
N GLN A 160 -3.88 14.26 13.77
CA GLN A 160 -2.49 14.41 13.31
C GLN A 160 -1.96 13.18 12.55
N VAL A 161 -2.83 12.43 11.88
CA VAL A 161 -2.43 11.36 10.95
C VAL A 161 -1.80 11.99 9.70
N GLY A 162 -0.63 11.49 9.31
CA GLY A 162 0.14 12.01 8.17
C GLY A 162 -0.23 11.39 6.83
N MET A 163 -0.76 10.15 6.83
CA MET A 163 -1.13 9.44 5.61
C MET A 163 -2.39 8.58 5.82
N VAL A 164 -3.28 8.56 4.84
CA VAL A 164 -4.47 7.70 4.83
C VAL A 164 -4.35 6.70 3.70
N LEU A 165 -4.48 5.41 4.02
CA LEU A 165 -4.40 4.31 3.06
C LEU A 165 -5.78 3.70 2.84
N TYR A 166 -6.17 3.60 1.57
CA TYR A 166 -7.35 2.88 1.08
C TYR A 166 -6.89 1.68 0.24
N PRO A 167 -6.51 0.55 0.88
CA PRO A 167 -5.65 -0.43 0.22
C PRO A 167 -6.36 -1.25 -0.86
N LEU A 168 -7.67 -1.49 -0.72
CA LEU A 168 -8.42 -2.45 -1.56
C LEU A 168 -9.78 -1.93 -2.04
N SER A 169 -10.15 -0.69 -1.76
CA SER A 169 -11.49 -0.14 -2.02
C SER A 169 -11.91 -0.29 -3.49
N ALA A 170 -11.05 0.17 -4.41
CA ALA A 170 -11.27 0.04 -5.85
C ALA A 170 -11.28 -1.44 -6.29
N PHE A 171 -10.38 -2.26 -5.73
CA PHE A 171 -10.29 -3.70 -6.02
C PHE A 171 -11.59 -4.44 -5.66
N ARG A 172 -12.18 -4.13 -4.50
CA ARG A 172 -13.46 -4.71 -4.06
C ARG A 172 -14.61 -4.30 -4.98
N ALA A 173 -14.68 -3.02 -5.35
CA ALA A 173 -15.72 -2.50 -6.24
C ALA A 173 -15.65 -3.16 -7.63
N MET A 174 -14.44 -3.24 -8.23
CA MET A 174 -14.29 -3.85 -9.56
C MET A 174 -14.64 -5.34 -9.56
N ASN A 175 -14.28 -6.08 -8.50
CA ASN A 175 -14.63 -7.51 -8.41
C ASN A 175 -16.14 -7.72 -8.36
N ARG A 176 -16.87 -6.84 -7.66
CA ARG A 176 -18.33 -6.90 -7.60
C ARG A 176 -18.97 -6.59 -8.96
N ALA A 177 -18.46 -5.60 -9.69
CA ALA A 177 -18.93 -5.27 -11.03
C ALA A 177 -18.65 -6.37 -12.05
N ALA A 178 -17.43 -6.95 -12.01
CA ALA A 178 -17.06 -8.08 -12.85
C ALA A 178 -17.95 -9.30 -12.58
N GLN A 179 -18.18 -9.65 -11.31
CA GLN A 179 -19.08 -10.74 -10.92
C GLN A 179 -20.49 -10.54 -11.49
N ARG A 180 -21.08 -9.35 -11.32
CA ARG A 180 -22.42 -9.04 -11.85
C ARG A 180 -22.49 -9.18 -13.38
N THR A 181 -21.43 -8.78 -14.07
CA THR A 181 -21.33 -8.90 -15.52
C THR A 181 -21.30 -10.37 -15.94
N TYR A 182 -20.51 -11.22 -15.27
CA TYR A 182 -20.48 -12.66 -15.54
C TYR A 182 -21.82 -13.33 -15.25
N GLU A 183 -22.49 -12.98 -14.16
CA GLU A 183 -23.81 -13.49 -13.80
C GLU A 183 -24.88 -13.10 -14.83
N ALA A 184 -24.88 -11.84 -15.30
CA ALA A 184 -25.81 -11.37 -16.32
C ALA A 184 -25.61 -12.09 -17.65
N ILE A 185 -24.37 -12.20 -18.14
CA ILE A 185 -24.05 -12.92 -19.38
C ILE A 185 -24.47 -14.39 -19.27
N ARG A 186 -24.21 -15.04 -18.13
CA ARG A 186 -24.55 -16.45 -17.93
C ARG A 186 -26.06 -16.68 -17.90
N ARG A 187 -26.82 -15.80 -17.25
CA ARG A 187 -28.28 -15.91 -17.10
C ARG A 187 -29.02 -15.54 -18.39
N ASP A 188 -28.62 -14.45 -19.02
CA ASP A 188 -29.40 -13.82 -20.11
C ASP A 188 -28.85 -14.19 -21.50
N GLY A 189 -27.68 -14.83 -21.57
CA GLY A 189 -26.97 -15.11 -22.83
C GLY A 189 -26.39 -13.85 -23.50
N THR A 190 -26.44 -12.69 -22.85
CA THR A 190 -25.97 -11.40 -23.37
C THR A 190 -25.70 -10.39 -22.25
N GLN A 191 -24.83 -9.42 -22.48
CA GLN A 191 -24.49 -8.33 -21.55
C GLN A 191 -25.39 -7.07 -21.68
N ARG A 192 -26.41 -7.08 -22.54
CA ARG A 192 -27.24 -5.89 -22.84
C ARG A 192 -27.78 -5.17 -21.59
N GLY A 193 -28.19 -5.92 -20.57
CA GLY A 193 -28.78 -5.38 -19.35
C GLY A 193 -27.79 -4.75 -18.36
N VAL A 194 -26.49 -4.73 -18.67
CA VAL A 194 -25.44 -4.18 -17.80
C VAL A 194 -24.49 -3.22 -18.54
N LEU A 195 -24.84 -2.78 -19.74
CA LEU A 195 -23.99 -1.87 -20.52
C LEU A 195 -23.77 -0.51 -19.84
N ASP A 196 -24.78 -0.02 -19.13
CA ASP A 196 -24.75 1.25 -18.38
C ASP A 196 -23.78 1.23 -17.18
N GLN A 197 -23.30 0.05 -16.78
CA GLN A 197 -22.34 -0.14 -15.70
C GLN A 197 -20.90 -0.27 -16.18
N MET A 198 -20.67 -0.27 -17.50
CA MET A 198 -19.33 -0.46 -18.09
C MET A 198 -18.66 0.88 -18.36
N GLN A 199 -17.33 0.91 -18.16
CA GLN A 199 -16.51 1.93 -18.77
C GLN A 199 -16.65 1.86 -20.30
N THR A 200 -16.97 2.98 -20.92
CA THR A 200 -17.08 3.10 -22.37
C THR A 200 -15.71 3.01 -23.04
N ARG A 201 -15.72 2.74 -24.35
CA ARG A 201 -14.48 2.73 -25.15
C ARG A 201 -13.75 4.08 -25.14
N MET A 202 -14.49 5.19 -25.15
CA MET A 202 -13.90 6.53 -25.15
C MET A 202 -13.26 6.87 -23.80
N GLU A 203 -13.93 6.54 -22.69
CA GLU A 203 -13.36 6.72 -21.34
C GLU A 203 -12.08 5.88 -21.17
N LEU A 204 -12.04 4.64 -21.72
CA LEU A 204 -10.83 3.83 -21.72
C LEU A 204 -9.69 4.50 -22.51
N TYR A 205 -9.98 5.03 -23.70
CA TYR A 205 -8.98 5.69 -24.54
C TYR A 205 -8.40 6.94 -23.88
N GLU A 206 -9.25 7.75 -23.24
CA GLU A 206 -8.81 8.89 -22.46
C GLU A 206 -7.93 8.45 -21.28
N SER A 207 -8.33 7.40 -20.55
CA SER A 207 -7.60 6.89 -19.37
C SER A 207 -6.18 6.43 -19.68
N ILE A 208 -5.95 5.85 -20.86
CA ILE A 208 -4.64 5.31 -21.26
C ILE A 208 -3.87 6.24 -22.20
N GLY A 209 -4.36 7.46 -22.43
CA GLY A 209 -3.72 8.43 -23.33
C GLY A 209 -3.62 7.94 -24.77
N TYR A 210 -4.60 7.15 -25.24
CA TYR A 210 -4.54 6.46 -26.54
C TYR A 210 -4.24 7.40 -27.71
N PHE A 211 -4.93 8.54 -27.76
CA PHE A 211 -4.80 9.52 -28.86
C PHE A 211 -3.40 10.15 -28.95
N ALA A 212 -2.68 10.29 -27.83
CA ALA A 212 -1.32 10.82 -27.84
C ALA A 212 -0.34 9.91 -28.60
N TYR A 213 -0.60 8.59 -28.61
CA TYR A 213 0.20 7.64 -29.40
C TYR A 213 -0.15 7.71 -30.88
N GLU A 214 -1.43 7.85 -31.21
CA GLU A 214 -1.93 7.98 -32.58
C GLU A 214 -1.37 9.26 -33.25
N GLU A 215 -1.49 10.41 -32.58
CA GLU A 215 -0.95 11.69 -33.04
C GLU A 215 0.57 11.63 -33.27
N ARG A 216 1.30 10.95 -32.38
CA ARG A 216 2.75 10.80 -32.50
C ARG A 216 3.15 9.92 -33.69
N LEU A 217 2.36 8.88 -34.00
CA LEU A 217 2.57 8.06 -35.18
C LEU A 217 2.31 8.86 -36.45
N ASP A 218 1.20 9.59 -36.50
CA ASP A 218 0.84 10.43 -37.65
C ASP A 218 1.93 11.47 -37.93
N ALA A 219 2.41 12.17 -36.89
CA ALA A 219 3.51 13.13 -37.02
C ALA A 219 4.82 12.48 -37.53
N LEU A 220 5.14 11.25 -37.09
CA LEU A 220 6.37 10.56 -37.48
C LEU A 220 6.35 10.07 -38.94
N TYR A 221 5.16 9.79 -39.48
CA TYR A 221 5.00 9.26 -40.84
C TYR A 221 4.49 10.28 -41.87
N ALA A 222 4.02 11.45 -41.43
CA ALA A 222 3.63 12.55 -42.32
C ALA A 222 4.78 13.00 -43.26
N ASP A 223 6.02 13.00 -42.78
CA ASP A 223 7.21 13.41 -43.56
C ASP A 223 7.72 12.36 -44.56
N LYS A 224 7.18 11.14 -44.57
CA LYS A 224 7.58 10.08 -45.52
C LYS A 224 6.69 9.98 -46.76
N ALA A 225 5.63 10.79 -46.84
CA ALA A 225 4.68 10.80 -47.94
C ALA A 225 4.86 11.99 -48.91
N ALA A 226 5.91 12.81 -48.73
CA ALA A 226 6.31 13.91 -49.62
C ALA A 226 7.60 13.57 -50.37
#